data_AF-A0A1N7RRQ9-F1
#
_entry.id   AF-A0A1N7RRQ9-F1
#
_cell.length_a   1.000
_cell.length_b   1.000
_cell.length_c   1.000
_cell.angle_alpha   90.00
_cell.angle_beta   90.00
_cell.angle_gamma   90.00
#
_symmetry.space_group_name_H-M   'P 1'
#
loop_
_entity.id
_entity.type
_entity.pdbx_description
1 polymer ?
#
loop_
_entity_poly.entity_id
_entity_poly.type
_entity_poly.pdbx_seq_one_letter_code
_entity_poly.pdbx_strand_id
1 'polypeptide(L)'
;MIFPCTCRQSIGGIFFRAFHKPFARAGNEEKRYTTMSHKSRSRKQTRPAMSPLLRALTFSRAAHEPITRAMLLQAYASLDAFRRGDGSRELYTTLGRQLLVAEELGRIGHLPEALDDIAEAQIAMTDIDAIEKTRGEWIIEGDNYAWLTIALGIFERQLAAASLEDIAKAEARMIEGLMRIEQQIAHGTLAATVTA
;
A
#
# COMPACT_ATOMS: atom_id res chain seq x y z
N MET A 1 -4.19 31.93 -6.14
CA MET A 1 -4.10 32.11 -4.68
C MET A 1 -3.00 31.19 -4.21
N ILE A 2 -1.91 31.75 -3.68
CA ILE A 2 -0.69 31.03 -3.31
C ILE A 2 -0.82 30.74 -1.82
N PHE A 3 -1.02 29.48 -1.44
CA PHE A 3 -0.97 29.07 -0.04
C PHE A 3 0.50 28.83 0.35
N PRO A 4 0.98 29.37 1.49
CA PRO A 4 2.36 29.25 1.89
C PRO A 4 2.64 27.86 2.46
N CYS A 5 3.60 27.18 1.85
CA CYS A 5 4.24 25.99 2.38
C CYS A 5 5.02 26.35 3.64
N THR A 6 4.58 25.90 4.80
CA THR A 6 5.42 25.88 6.01
C THR A 6 5.26 24.56 6.76
N CYS A 7 6.40 23.90 6.96
CA CYS A 7 6.65 22.81 7.92
C CYS A 7 5.96 21.47 7.64
N ARG A 8 6.48 20.69 6.68
CA ARG A 8 6.05 19.31 6.40
C ARG A 8 7.18 18.30 6.64
N GLN A 9 7.67 18.23 7.88
CA GLN A 9 8.56 17.14 8.31
C GLN A 9 7.71 15.95 8.77
N SER A 10 7.82 14.84 8.02
CA SER A 10 7.52 13.48 8.47
C SER A 10 6.05 13.16 8.85
N ILE A 11 5.10 13.38 7.95
CA ILE A 11 3.70 12.93 8.13
C ILE A 11 3.59 11.39 8.17
N GLY A 12 4.54 10.68 7.55
CA GLY A 12 4.57 9.22 7.53
C GLY A 12 4.59 8.53 8.91
N GLY A 13 5.02 9.23 9.97
CA GLY A 13 5.03 8.68 11.33
C GLY A 13 3.68 8.68 12.04
N ILE A 14 2.78 9.63 11.75
CA ILE A 14 1.52 9.82 12.47
C ILE A 14 0.43 8.90 11.93
N PHE A 15 0.35 8.75 10.61
CA PHE A 15 -0.62 7.88 9.93
C PHE A 15 -0.50 6.40 10.35
N PHE A 16 0.71 6.01 10.76
CA PHE A 16 1.10 4.62 10.95
C PHE A 16 0.53 3.93 12.20
N ARG A 17 0.24 4.69 13.25
CA ARG A 17 -0.18 4.13 14.55
C ARG A 17 -1.54 3.43 14.48
N ALA A 18 -2.34 3.75 13.46
CA ALA A 18 -3.69 3.21 13.26
C ALA A 18 -3.74 1.80 12.62
N PHE A 19 -2.61 1.28 12.10
CA PHE A 19 -2.54 -0.01 11.39
C PHE A 19 -2.28 -1.24 12.27
N HIS A 20 -2.02 -1.06 13.57
CA HIS A 20 -1.50 -2.13 14.42
C HIS A 20 -2.60 -2.84 15.21
N LYS A 21 -3.28 -3.81 14.57
CA LYS A 21 -3.85 -4.98 15.27
C LYS A 21 -3.52 -6.26 14.48
N PRO A 22 -2.78 -7.22 15.08
CA PRO A 22 -2.34 -8.42 14.37
C PRO A 22 -3.45 -9.45 14.20
N PHE A 23 -3.57 -9.98 12.98
CA PHE A 23 -4.41 -11.11 12.59
C PHE A 23 -3.65 -12.42 12.86
N ALA A 24 -4.00 -13.14 13.92
CA ALA A 24 -3.45 -14.46 14.21
C ALA A 24 -4.26 -15.55 13.50
N ARG A 25 -3.63 -16.35 12.64
CA ARG A 25 -4.24 -17.55 12.05
C ARG A 25 -3.35 -18.77 12.25
N ALA A 26 -3.90 -19.75 12.97
CA ALA A 26 -3.38 -21.10 13.14
C ALA A 26 -3.54 -21.93 11.85
N GLY A 27 -2.64 -22.88 11.60
CA GLY A 27 -2.74 -23.82 10.49
C GLY A 27 -1.65 -24.88 10.54
N ASN A 28 -2.05 -26.15 10.44
CA ASN A 28 -1.35 -27.35 10.88
C ASN A 28 -0.56 -28.04 9.75
N GLU A 29 0.53 -28.72 10.15
CA GLU A 29 0.90 -30.10 9.80
C GLU A 29 1.06 -30.52 8.32
N GLU A 30 2.31 -30.83 7.90
CA GLU A 30 2.57 -31.58 6.67
C GLU A 30 3.63 -32.68 6.83
N LYS A 31 3.27 -33.86 6.31
CA LYS A 31 3.88 -35.17 6.52
C LYS A 31 5.18 -35.34 5.72
N ARG A 32 6.19 -35.89 6.40
CA ARG A 32 7.42 -36.42 5.79
C ARG A 32 7.13 -37.73 5.06
N TYR A 33 7.56 -37.84 3.81
CA TYR A 33 7.96 -39.12 3.22
C TYR A 33 9.25 -38.96 2.40
N THR A 34 10.05 -40.00 2.47
CA THR A 34 11.46 -40.13 2.08
C THR A 34 11.70 -40.33 0.59
N THR A 35 12.90 -39.90 0.21
CA THR A 35 13.66 -39.98 -1.05
C THR A 35 13.76 -41.36 -1.72
N MET A 36 13.82 -41.37 -3.06
CA MET A 36 14.74 -42.22 -3.83
C MET A 36 15.35 -41.50 -5.03
N SER A 37 16.60 -41.87 -5.29
CA SER A 37 17.63 -41.26 -6.14
C SER A 37 17.72 -41.96 -7.50
N HIS A 38 17.89 -41.21 -8.60
CA HIS A 38 18.59 -41.72 -9.80
C HIS A 38 19.38 -40.61 -10.54
N LYS A 39 20.57 -41.00 -10.99
CA LYS A 39 21.70 -40.19 -11.49
C LYS A 39 21.51 -39.65 -12.92
N SER A 40 21.73 -38.34 -13.04
CA SER A 40 22.46 -37.55 -14.07
C SER A 40 22.83 -38.16 -15.43
N ARG A 41 22.46 -37.45 -16.53
CA ARG A 41 23.39 -36.72 -17.43
C ARG A 41 22.69 -36.07 -18.64
N SER A 42 22.78 -34.75 -18.76
CA SER A 42 22.89 -34.01 -20.04
C SER A 42 23.18 -32.54 -19.71
N ARG A 43 24.42 -32.11 -19.91
CA ARG A 43 24.87 -30.72 -19.72
C ARG A 43 24.62 -29.97 -21.03
N LYS A 44 23.51 -29.22 -21.09
CA LYS A 44 23.37 -28.04 -21.97
C LYS A 44 23.15 -26.83 -21.08
N GLN A 45 23.91 -25.79 -21.36
CA GLN A 45 24.05 -24.62 -20.51
C GLN A 45 22.72 -23.93 -20.25
N THR A 46 22.44 -23.81 -18.97
CA THR A 46 21.32 -23.21 -18.27
C THR A 46 21.06 -21.77 -18.68
N ARG A 47 19.88 -21.53 -19.27
CA ARG A 47 19.03 -20.43 -18.83
C ARG A 47 17.64 -21.03 -18.62
N PRO A 48 16.99 -20.86 -17.45
CA PRO A 48 15.56 -21.06 -17.36
C PRO A 48 14.90 -19.97 -18.21
N ALA A 49 14.83 -20.22 -19.52
CA ALA A 49 14.02 -19.40 -20.39
C ALA A 49 12.58 -19.76 -20.05
N MET A 50 11.92 -18.92 -19.24
CA MET A 50 10.47 -19.00 -19.09
C MET A 50 9.85 -19.19 -20.47
N SER A 51 8.96 -20.19 -20.59
CA SER A 51 8.31 -20.52 -21.86
C SER A 51 7.65 -19.26 -22.42
N PRO A 52 7.57 -19.06 -23.74
CA PRO A 52 7.01 -17.85 -24.32
C PRO A 52 5.61 -17.50 -23.78
N LEU A 53 4.81 -18.50 -23.44
CA LEU A 53 3.48 -18.35 -22.85
C LEU A 53 3.55 -17.92 -21.38
N LEU A 54 4.44 -18.53 -20.59
CA LEU A 54 4.65 -18.15 -19.19
C LEU A 54 5.29 -16.75 -19.11
N ARG A 55 6.21 -16.43 -20.02
CA ARG A 55 6.76 -15.09 -20.22
C ARG A 55 5.66 -14.10 -20.62
N ALA A 56 4.78 -14.45 -21.57
CA ALA A 56 3.64 -13.61 -21.91
C ALA A 56 2.71 -13.40 -20.69
N LEU A 57 2.46 -14.42 -19.86
CA LEU A 57 1.64 -14.26 -18.66
C LEU A 57 2.34 -13.43 -17.56
N THR A 58 3.66 -13.54 -17.41
CA THR A 58 4.41 -12.75 -16.41
C THR A 58 4.57 -11.29 -16.83
N PHE A 59 4.71 -11.01 -18.13
CA PHE A 59 5.01 -9.67 -18.65
C PHE A 59 3.82 -9.00 -19.36
N SER A 60 2.70 -9.69 -19.60
CA SER A 60 1.52 -9.10 -20.25
C SER A 60 0.68 -8.29 -19.28
N ARG A 61 0.38 -7.07 -19.69
CA ARG A 61 -0.59 -6.15 -19.06
C ARG A 61 -1.95 -6.79 -18.82
N ALA A 62 -2.42 -7.60 -19.77
CA ALA A 62 -3.71 -8.28 -19.67
C ALA A 62 -3.75 -9.35 -18.56
N ALA A 63 -2.60 -9.90 -18.15
CA ALA A 63 -2.55 -10.92 -17.11
C ALA A 63 -2.65 -10.34 -15.69
N HIS A 64 -2.29 -9.06 -15.49
CA HIS A 64 -2.31 -8.39 -14.18
C HIS A 64 -3.35 -7.27 -14.05
N GLU A 65 -4.06 -6.95 -15.14
CA GLU A 65 -5.27 -6.11 -15.11
C GLU A 65 -6.29 -6.53 -14.02
N PRO A 66 -6.51 -7.82 -13.72
CA PRO A 66 -7.39 -8.21 -12.62
C PRO A 66 -6.91 -7.74 -11.23
N ILE A 67 -5.60 -7.74 -11.00
CA ILE A 67 -5.00 -7.37 -9.70
C ILE A 67 -5.09 -5.86 -9.50
N THR A 68 -4.64 -5.08 -10.49
CA THR A 68 -4.68 -3.60 -10.43
C THR A 68 -6.12 -3.09 -10.32
N ARG A 69 -7.05 -3.72 -11.05
CA ARG A 69 -8.49 -3.43 -10.94
C ARG A 69 -9.04 -3.77 -9.56
N ALA A 70 -8.64 -4.89 -8.96
CA ALA A 70 -9.06 -5.24 -7.60
C ALA A 70 -8.55 -4.23 -6.56
N MET A 71 -7.30 -3.77 -6.67
CA MET A 71 -6.73 -2.74 -5.79
C MET A 71 -7.53 -1.43 -5.86
N LEU A 72 -7.85 -0.96 -7.08
CA LEU A 72 -8.66 0.25 -7.27
C LEU A 72 -10.09 0.09 -6.77
N LEU A 73 -10.73 -1.04 -7.08
CA LEU A 73 -12.09 -1.31 -6.61
C LEU A 73 -12.18 -1.32 -5.09
N GLN A 74 -11.20 -1.94 -4.41
CA GLN A 74 -11.13 -1.92 -2.95
C GLN A 74 -10.94 -0.50 -2.40
N ALA A 75 -10.11 0.32 -3.06
CA ALA A 75 -9.88 1.70 -2.64
C ALA A 75 -11.13 2.56 -2.78
N TYR A 76 -11.79 2.52 -3.95
CA TYR A 76 -13.03 3.27 -4.19
C TYR A 76 -14.20 2.76 -3.33
N ALA A 77 -14.31 1.45 -3.09
CA ALA A 77 -15.31 0.89 -2.19
C ALA A 77 -15.11 1.37 -0.75
N SER A 78 -13.86 1.45 -0.28
CA SER A 78 -13.54 2.00 1.04
C SER A 78 -13.93 3.48 1.12
N LEU A 79 -13.58 4.28 0.11
CA LEU A 79 -13.94 5.70 0.03
C LEU A 79 -15.47 5.91 0.03
N ASP A 80 -16.22 5.10 -0.73
CA ASP A 80 -17.67 5.20 -0.78
C ASP A 80 -18.32 4.80 0.56
N ALA A 81 -17.79 3.80 1.25
CA ALA A 81 -18.25 3.41 2.57
C ALA A 81 -18.05 4.54 3.61
N PHE A 82 -16.88 5.19 3.60
CA PHE A 82 -16.65 6.36 4.47
C PHE A 82 -17.63 7.50 4.19
N ARG A 83 -17.93 7.77 2.91
CA ARG A 83 -18.90 8.82 2.56
C ARG A 83 -20.33 8.50 3.03
N ARG A 84 -20.67 7.23 3.14
CA ARG A 84 -21.99 6.76 3.64
C ARG A 84 -22.05 6.62 5.15
N GLY A 85 -20.93 6.77 5.86
CA GLY A 85 -20.84 6.49 7.30
C GLY A 85 -20.77 4.99 7.63
N ASP A 86 -20.63 4.12 6.62
CA ASP A 86 -20.48 2.66 6.77
C ASP A 86 -19.01 2.24 6.89
N GLY A 87 -18.13 3.19 7.22
CA GLY A 87 -16.70 2.94 7.30
C GLY A 87 -16.32 2.01 8.46
N SER A 88 -15.14 1.42 8.35
CA SER A 88 -14.61 0.51 9.38
C SER A 88 -13.09 0.62 9.45
N ARG A 89 -12.52 0.11 10.55
CA ARG A 89 -11.05 0.05 10.71
C ARG A 89 -10.37 -0.81 9.63
N GLU A 90 -11.05 -1.83 9.13
CA GLU A 90 -10.54 -2.67 8.03
C GLU A 90 -10.50 -1.89 6.71
N LEU A 91 -11.53 -1.11 6.40
CA LEU A 91 -11.56 -0.24 5.23
C LEU A 91 -10.55 0.90 5.34
N TYR A 92 -10.32 1.41 6.54
CA TYR A 92 -9.29 2.42 6.81
C TYR A 92 -7.89 1.87 6.51
N THR A 93 -7.63 0.67 7.01
CA THR A 93 -6.38 -0.06 6.77
C THR A 93 -6.23 -0.37 5.28
N THR A 94 -7.31 -0.76 4.61
CA THR A 94 -7.27 -1.06 3.17
C THR A 94 -6.91 0.19 2.36
N LEU A 95 -7.66 1.28 2.54
CA LEU A 95 -7.43 2.53 1.81
C LEU A 95 -6.06 3.12 2.12
N GLY A 96 -5.65 3.10 3.39
CA GLY A 96 -4.33 3.53 3.81
C GLY A 96 -3.19 2.80 3.11
N ARG A 97 -3.34 1.47 2.94
CA ARG A 97 -2.34 0.66 2.24
C ARG A 97 -2.23 1.09 0.79
N GLN A 98 -3.35 1.33 0.12
CA GLN A 98 -3.33 1.75 -1.28
C GLN A 98 -2.66 3.13 -1.46
N LEU A 99 -2.89 4.07 -0.54
CA LEU A 99 -2.22 5.37 -0.57
C LEU A 99 -0.70 5.27 -0.33
N LEU A 100 -0.26 4.37 0.56
CA LEU A 100 1.17 4.11 0.76
C LEU A 100 1.81 3.48 -0.49
N VAL A 101 1.10 2.57 -1.18
CA VAL A 101 1.58 2.03 -2.46
C VAL A 101 1.65 3.13 -3.53
N ALA A 102 0.66 4.03 -3.59
CA ALA A 102 0.65 5.16 -4.51
C ALA A 102 1.86 6.10 -4.28
N GLU A 103 2.19 6.37 -3.01
CA GLU A 103 3.37 7.14 -2.65
C GLU A 103 4.67 6.45 -3.12
N GLU A 104 4.80 5.15 -2.88
CA GLU A 104 5.98 4.39 -3.32
C GLU A 104 6.09 4.31 -4.85
N LEU A 105 4.97 4.20 -5.57
CA LEU A 105 4.96 4.30 -7.03
C LEU A 105 5.46 5.67 -7.50
N GLY A 106 5.05 6.75 -6.83
CA GLY A 106 5.57 8.10 -7.05
C GLY A 106 7.08 8.18 -6.86
N ARG A 107 7.60 7.60 -5.76
CA ARG A 107 9.04 7.52 -5.46
C ARG A 107 9.84 6.65 -6.44
N ILE A 108 9.20 5.71 -7.12
CA ILE A 108 9.80 4.89 -8.19
C ILE A 108 9.82 5.65 -9.53
N GLY A 109 9.01 6.70 -9.67
CA GLY A 109 8.96 7.57 -10.86
C GLY A 109 7.63 7.58 -11.58
N HIS A 110 6.57 6.96 -11.04
CA HIS A 110 5.23 7.00 -11.61
C HIS A 110 4.47 8.21 -11.07
N LEU A 111 4.41 9.30 -11.85
CA LEU A 111 3.84 10.60 -11.45
C LEU A 111 4.48 11.18 -10.17
N PRO A 112 5.82 11.37 -10.14
CA PRO A 112 6.52 11.89 -8.95
C PRO A 112 6.06 13.31 -8.55
N GLU A 113 5.55 14.09 -9.49
CA GLU A 113 4.99 15.42 -9.25
C GLU A 113 3.71 15.40 -8.40
N ALA A 114 3.04 14.24 -8.29
CA ALA A 114 1.79 14.08 -7.57
C ALA A 114 1.99 13.66 -6.09
N LEU A 115 3.24 13.60 -5.61
CA LEU A 115 3.55 13.19 -4.24
C LEU A 115 2.92 14.12 -3.18
N ASP A 116 2.83 15.42 -3.46
CA ASP A 116 2.22 16.37 -2.54
C ASP A 116 0.71 16.11 -2.39
N ASP A 117 0.01 15.84 -3.50
CA ASP A 117 -1.42 15.49 -3.51
C ASP A 117 -1.69 14.17 -2.76
N ILE A 118 -0.83 13.15 -2.95
CA ILE A 118 -0.91 11.88 -2.21
C ILE A 118 -0.71 12.11 -0.71
N ALA A 119 0.22 12.99 -0.33
CA ALA A 119 0.46 13.31 1.06
C ALA A 119 -0.70 14.12 1.68
N GLU A 120 -1.39 15.00 0.93
CA GLU A 120 -2.65 15.61 1.40
C GLU A 120 -3.74 14.57 1.66
N ALA A 121 -3.87 13.55 0.80
CA ALA A 121 -4.77 12.43 1.05
C ALA A 121 -4.39 11.62 2.31
N GLN A 122 -3.10 11.48 2.62
CA GLN A 122 -2.66 10.82 3.86
C GLN A 122 -2.96 11.68 5.12
N ILE A 123 -2.90 13.01 5.02
CA ILE A 123 -3.39 13.90 6.08
C ILE A 123 -4.89 13.69 6.27
N ALA A 124 -5.67 13.70 5.17
CA ALA A 124 -7.12 13.48 5.23
C ALA A 124 -7.47 12.15 5.91
N MET A 125 -6.68 11.09 5.70
CA MET A 125 -6.87 9.85 6.45
C MET A 125 -6.60 10.00 7.96
N THR A 126 -5.58 10.77 8.35
CA THR A 126 -5.29 11.04 9.77
C THR A 126 -6.46 11.76 10.44
N ASP A 127 -7.11 12.68 9.73
CA ASP A 127 -8.30 13.38 10.21
C ASP A 127 -9.48 12.42 10.39
N ILE A 128 -9.67 11.44 9.49
CA ILE A 128 -10.71 10.41 9.63
C ILE A 128 -10.50 9.59 10.90
N ASP A 129 -9.26 9.16 11.20
CA ASP A 129 -8.96 8.43 12.45
C ASP A 129 -9.15 9.31 13.69
N ALA A 130 -8.90 10.63 13.59
CA ALA A 130 -9.20 11.58 14.67
C ALA A 130 -10.71 11.75 14.89
N ILE A 131 -11.51 11.82 13.82
CA ILE A 131 -12.98 11.86 13.90
C ILE A 131 -13.52 10.57 14.52
N GLU A 132 -13.02 9.40 14.10
CA GLU A 132 -13.43 8.13 14.72
C GLU A 132 -13.13 8.10 16.21
N LYS A 133 -11.94 8.51 16.63
CA LYS A 133 -11.56 8.53 18.05
C LYS A 133 -12.41 9.46 18.90
N THR A 134 -12.92 10.54 18.32
CA THR A 134 -13.69 11.56 19.04
C THR A 134 -15.20 11.34 18.99
N ARG A 135 -15.72 10.80 17.88
CA ARG A 135 -17.17 10.65 17.62
C ARG A 135 -17.62 9.20 17.49
N GLY A 136 -16.69 8.25 17.32
CA GLY A 136 -17.00 6.85 17.05
C GLY A 136 -17.48 6.59 15.63
N GLU A 137 -17.30 7.55 14.72
CA GLU A 137 -17.84 7.54 13.36
C GLU A 137 -16.72 7.49 12.33
N TRP A 138 -16.88 6.63 11.33
CA TRP A 138 -16.01 6.56 10.16
C TRP A 138 -16.67 7.32 9.01
N ILE A 139 -16.67 8.65 9.09
CA ILE A 139 -17.27 9.53 8.07
C ILE A 139 -16.23 10.44 7.44
N ILE A 140 -16.43 10.76 6.16
CA ILE A 140 -15.62 11.72 5.42
C ILE A 140 -16.49 12.70 4.66
N GLU A 141 -16.14 13.98 4.73
CA GLU A 141 -16.86 15.08 4.08
C GLU A 141 -15.88 16.14 3.57
N GLY A 142 -16.39 17.04 2.72
CA GLY A 142 -15.68 18.24 2.29
C GLY A 142 -14.32 17.97 1.64
N ASP A 143 -13.33 18.73 2.06
CA ASP A 143 -11.98 18.72 1.48
C ASP A 143 -11.28 17.36 1.64
N ASN A 144 -11.53 16.65 2.74
CA ASN A 144 -10.95 15.32 2.96
C ASN A 144 -11.42 14.33 1.89
N TYR A 145 -12.70 14.38 1.51
CA TYR A 145 -13.22 13.55 0.42
C TYR A 145 -12.62 13.95 -0.93
N ALA A 146 -12.44 15.25 -1.19
CA ALA A 146 -11.83 15.75 -2.41
C ALA A 146 -10.37 15.27 -2.54
N TRP A 147 -9.57 15.39 -1.48
CA TRP A 147 -8.17 14.94 -1.48
C TRP A 147 -8.04 13.44 -1.71
N LEU A 148 -8.85 12.62 -1.06
CA LEU A 148 -8.85 11.18 -1.32
C LEU A 148 -9.26 10.85 -2.76
N THR A 149 -10.25 11.55 -3.31
CA THR A 149 -10.69 11.35 -4.70
C THR A 149 -9.58 11.70 -5.69
N ILE A 150 -8.86 12.80 -5.47
CA ILE A 150 -7.70 13.21 -6.27
C ILE A 150 -6.61 12.13 -6.23
N ALA A 151 -6.24 11.66 -5.03
CA ALA A 151 -5.22 10.64 -4.85
C ALA A 151 -5.62 9.30 -5.49
N LEU A 152 -6.88 8.89 -5.44
CA LEU A 152 -7.34 7.68 -6.15
C LEU A 152 -7.28 7.83 -7.67
N GLY A 153 -7.57 9.02 -8.21
CA GLY A 153 -7.39 9.32 -9.62
C GLY A 153 -5.91 9.29 -10.05
N ILE A 154 -5.00 9.74 -9.19
CA ILE A 154 -3.54 9.60 -9.40
C ILE A 154 -3.15 8.12 -9.39
N PHE A 155 -3.59 7.38 -8.38
CA PHE A 155 -3.27 5.97 -8.21
C PHE A 155 -3.75 5.11 -9.39
N GLU A 156 -4.94 5.41 -9.93
CA GLU A 156 -5.44 4.78 -11.15
C GLU A 156 -4.49 4.98 -12.34
N ARG A 157 -4.02 6.22 -12.55
CA ARG A 157 -3.05 6.52 -13.62
C ARG A 157 -1.71 5.85 -13.39
N GLN A 158 -1.23 5.80 -12.15
CA GLN A 158 -0.01 5.08 -11.79
C GLN A 158 -0.14 3.58 -12.10
N LEU A 159 -1.21 2.92 -11.66
CA LEU A 159 -1.44 1.50 -11.92
C LEU A 159 -1.63 1.21 -13.42
N ALA A 160 -2.21 2.14 -14.18
CA ALA A 160 -2.32 2.00 -15.62
C ALA A 160 -0.95 2.04 -16.31
N ALA A 161 0.00 2.84 -15.82
CA ALA A 161 1.32 3.03 -16.42
C ALA A 161 2.39 2.06 -15.87
N ALA A 162 2.25 1.61 -14.63
CA ALA A 162 3.26 0.82 -13.92
C ALA A 162 3.35 -0.62 -14.43
N SER A 163 4.57 -1.15 -14.44
CA SER A 163 4.80 -2.58 -14.63
C SER A 163 4.47 -3.36 -13.36
N LEU A 164 4.18 -4.66 -13.49
CA LEU A 164 3.97 -5.52 -12.31
C LEU A 164 5.21 -5.58 -11.40
N GLU A 165 6.41 -5.49 -11.98
CA GLU A 165 7.66 -5.43 -11.22
C GLU A 165 7.72 -4.14 -10.37
N ASP A 166 7.34 -3.00 -10.93
CA ASP A 166 7.31 -1.73 -10.20
C ASP A 166 6.24 -1.73 -9.10
N ILE A 167 5.08 -2.32 -9.36
CA ILE A 167 4.01 -2.47 -8.36
C ILE A 167 4.51 -3.37 -7.21
N ALA A 168 5.08 -4.52 -7.51
CA ALA A 168 5.63 -5.42 -6.49
C ALA A 168 6.77 -4.74 -5.70
N LYS A 169 7.61 -3.95 -6.37
CA LYS A 169 8.68 -3.17 -5.73
C LYS A 169 8.11 -2.06 -4.83
N ALA A 170 7.04 -1.39 -5.25
CA ALA A 170 6.35 -0.40 -4.43
C ALA A 170 5.76 -1.03 -3.16
N GLU A 171 5.08 -2.17 -3.30
CA GLU A 171 4.55 -2.92 -2.15
C GLU A 171 5.65 -3.39 -1.19
N ALA A 172 6.77 -3.88 -1.72
CA ALA A 172 7.91 -4.28 -0.91
C ALA A 172 8.51 -3.10 -0.13
N ARG A 173 8.72 -1.96 -0.80
CA ARG A 173 9.23 -0.72 -0.15
C ARG A 173 8.29 -0.20 0.93
N MET A 174 6.98 -0.24 0.66
CA MET A 174 5.97 0.08 1.66
C MET A 174 6.13 -0.82 2.90
N ILE A 175 6.20 -2.15 2.71
CA ILE A 175 6.35 -3.10 3.82
C ILE A 175 7.63 -2.86 4.62
N GLU A 176 8.76 -2.64 3.93
CA GLU A 176 10.02 -2.31 4.58
C GLU A 176 9.95 -0.99 5.37
N GLY A 177 9.24 0.00 4.84
CA GLY A 177 8.93 1.24 5.55
C GLY A 177 8.13 0.96 6.82
N LEU A 178 7.12 0.09 6.74
CA LEU A 178 6.31 -0.29 7.90
C LEU A 178 7.15 -0.96 8.99
N MET A 179 7.99 -1.92 8.61
CA MET A 179 8.86 -2.61 9.56
C MET A 179 9.87 -1.68 10.23
N ARG A 180 10.44 -0.73 9.47
CA ARG A 180 11.38 0.26 10.02
C ARG A 180 10.72 1.16 11.06
N ILE A 181 9.51 1.64 10.79
CA ILE A 181 8.75 2.47 11.74
C ILE A 181 8.38 1.67 12.99
N GLU A 182 7.92 0.43 12.82
CA GLU A 182 7.61 -0.47 13.94
C GLU A 182 8.83 -0.69 14.85
N GLN A 183 10.00 -0.93 14.25
CA GLN A 183 11.25 -1.02 15.00
C GLN A 183 11.56 0.28 15.73
N GLN A 184 11.43 1.44 15.08
CA GLN A 184 11.69 2.73 15.73
C GLN A 184 10.74 3.04 16.89
N ILE A 185 9.49 2.60 16.81
CA ILE A 185 8.52 2.68 17.91
C ILE A 185 8.94 1.73 19.05
N ALA A 186 9.30 0.49 18.74
CA ALA A 186 9.73 -0.50 19.74
C ALA A 186 11.00 -0.07 20.49
N HIS A 187 11.92 0.62 19.81
CA HIS A 187 13.16 1.13 20.40
C HIS A 187 13.01 2.50 21.07
N GLY A 188 11.79 3.05 21.13
CA GLY A 188 11.49 4.32 21.80
C GLY A 188 11.96 5.58 21.07
N THR A 189 12.58 5.45 19.89
CA THR A 189 13.20 6.55 19.16
C THR A 189 12.19 7.58 18.64
N LEU A 190 10.97 7.15 18.29
CA LEU A 190 9.91 8.06 17.80
C LEU A 190 9.04 8.67 18.92
N ALA A 191 9.05 8.10 20.13
CA ALA A 191 8.27 8.62 21.25
C ALA A 191 8.86 9.92 21.83
N ALA A 192 10.17 10.16 21.66
CA ALA A 192 10.87 11.32 22.21
C ALA A 192 10.76 12.59 21.34
N THR A 193 10.36 12.48 20.07
CA THR A 193 10.32 13.60 19.11
C THR A 193 8.98 14.35 19.05
N VAL A 194 7.97 13.94 19.81
CA VAL A 194 6.61 14.54 19.78
C VAL A 194 6.30 15.40 21.02
N THR A 195 7.24 15.48 21.98
CA THR A 195 7.09 16.29 23.21
C THR A 195 8.03 17.50 23.30
N ALA A 196 8.50 18.04 22.17
CA ALA A 196 9.28 19.27 22.12
C ALA A 196 8.53 20.40 21.43
#